data_AF-A0A8T5QN16-F1
#
_entry.id   AF-A0A8T5QN16-F1
#
_cell.length_a   1.000
_cell.length_b   1.000
_cell.length_c   1.000
_cell.angle_alpha   90.00
_cell.angle_beta   90.00
_cell.angle_gamma   90.00
#
_symmetry.space_group_name_H-M   'P 1'
#
loop_
_entity.id
_entity.type
_entity.pdbx_description
1 polymer ?
#
loop_
_entity_poly.entity_id
_entity_poly.type
_entity_poly.pdbx_seq_one_letter_code
_entity_poly.pdbx_strand_id
1 'polypeptide(L)'
;MKRLIILFIILSLIVGCSNKVSNNETSDDLSQENESVLEGNEEEETENEDDEELKDVKDNTGGFNMRSLENDIVANIISKSLYPGIGEEIEIKFRVKNKGKYNVDKFDYKIVISKNENIIYEFKNITNSSIKIDESITIKELYYKFESLGTYKVELILDELNTVKELEELNNINSIKIFVKEQSTKSSSDDEEEDKDDSQGCSDSDGGKDYDELGTCKDSNFKSGKKDFCASDYLLAEMYCSATGDCDIEMESCEGICRDGVCI
;
A
#
# COMPACT_ATOMS: atom_id res chain seq x y z
N MET A 1 -32.70 12.47 28.65
CA MET A 1 -33.45 11.25 28.24
C MET A 1 -34.13 11.50 26.90
N LYS A 2 -33.50 11.04 25.80
CA LYS A 2 -34.09 10.73 24.48
C LYS A 2 -32.96 10.73 23.45
N ARG A 3 -32.56 9.53 23.01
CA ARG A 3 -32.25 9.13 21.62
C ARG A 3 -31.54 7.77 21.66
N LEU A 4 -32.37 6.77 21.92
CA LEU A 4 -32.20 5.38 21.51
C LEU A 4 -33.03 5.22 20.22
N ILE A 5 -32.66 4.27 19.36
CA ILE A 5 -33.35 3.83 18.12
C ILE A 5 -32.85 4.54 16.86
N ILE A 6 -31.77 4.02 16.25
CA ILE A 6 -31.72 3.59 14.83
C ILE A 6 -30.68 2.46 14.76
N LEU A 7 -31.12 1.21 14.96
CA LEU A 7 -30.33 0.02 14.69
C LEU A 7 -31.31 -1.08 14.25
N PHE A 8 -31.70 -1.06 12.98
CA PHE A 8 -32.31 -2.18 12.26
C PHE A 8 -32.32 -1.85 10.77
N ILE A 9 -32.13 -2.87 9.94
CA ILE A 9 -32.06 -2.87 8.46
C ILE A 9 -30.62 -2.72 7.93
N ILE A 10 -29.87 -3.83 7.94
CA ILE A 10 -29.29 -4.49 6.75
C ILE A 10 -28.93 -5.90 7.23
N LEU A 11 -29.93 -6.79 7.25
CA LEU A 11 -29.73 -8.22 7.39
C LEU A 11 -30.79 -8.92 6.54
N SER A 12 -30.57 -8.92 5.23
CA SER A 12 -31.26 -9.75 4.24
C SER A 12 -30.51 -9.61 2.94
N LEU A 13 -29.66 -10.57 2.59
CA LEU A 13 -29.32 -11.02 1.23
C LEU A 13 -28.16 -12.03 1.30
N ILE A 14 -28.35 -13.18 1.96
CA ILE A 14 -27.56 -14.40 1.71
C ILE A 14 -28.49 -15.61 1.79
N VAL A 15 -29.30 -15.81 0.74
CA VAL A 15 -29.91 -17.09 0.32
C VAL A 15 -30.26 -16.86 -1.16
N GLY A 16 -29.87 -17.62 -2.17
CA GLY A 16 -29.03 -18.80 -2.30
C GLY A 16 -29.04 -19.17 -3.80
N CYS A 17 -27.95 -19.74 -4.29
CA CYS A 17 -27.97 -20.55 -5.52
C CYS A 17 -27.24 -21.85 -5.20
N SER A 18 -27.98 -22.79 -4.64
CA SER A 18 -27.62 -24.19 -4.56
C SER A 18 -28.08 -24.90 -5.83
N ASN A 19 -27.20 -25.78 -6.31
CA ASN A 19 -27.29 -26.68 -7.46
C ASN A 19 -28.71 -27.08 -7.89
N LYS A 20 -28.99 -26.98 -9.20
CA LYS A 20 -30.08 -27.73 -9.83
C LYS A 20 -29.52 -28.82 -10.74
N VAL A 21 -29.56 -30.02 -10.17
CA VAL A 21 -29.45 -31.33 -10.79
C VAL A 21 -30.61 -31.54 -11.76
N SER A 22 -30.28 -32.13 -12.91
CA SER A 22 -31.18 -32.68 -13.93
C SER A 22 -32.19 -33.67 -13.33
N ASN A 23 -33.47 -33.54 -13.71
CA ASN A 23 -34.31 -34.70 -13.99
C ASN A 23 -35.53 -34.30 -14.84
N ASN A 24 -35.63 -34.98 -15.98
CA ASN A 24 -36.82 -35.20 -16.79
C ASN A 24 -38.02 -35.60 -15.92
N GLU A 25 -39.18 -35.00 -16.16
CA GLU A 25 -40.44 -35.73 -16.32
C GLU A 25 -41.55 -34.82 -16.88
N THR A 26 -42.50 -35.51 -17.48
CA THR A 26 -43.33 -35.16 -18.63
C THR A 26 -44.62 -34.43 -18.26
N SER A 27 -45.21 -33.81 -19.30
CA SER A 27 -46.66 -33.71 -19.62
C SER A 27 -47.48 -32.48 -19.20
N ASP A 28 -48.18 -32.01 -20.24
CA ASP A 28 -49.49 -31.35 -20.32
C ASP A 28 -49.62 -29.81 -20.22
N ASP A 29 -49.56 -29.23 -21.42
CA ASP A 29 -50.70 -28.67 -22.15
C ASP A 29 -50.97 -27.14 -22.10
N LEU A 30 -51.32 -26.65 -23.30
CA LEU A 30 -51.99 -25.40 -23.70
C LEU A 30 -51.20 -24.09 -23.89
N SER A 31 -50.99 -23.80 -25.19
CA SER A 31 -51.22 -22.51 -25.92
C SER A 31 -50.34 -21.30 -25.54
N GLN A 32 -49.87 -20.43 -26.43
CA GLN A 32 -50.06 -20.17 -27.87
C GLN A 32 -48.96 -19.16 -28.28
N GLU A 33 -48.49 -19.26 -29.53
CA GLU A 33 -48.09 -18.16 -30.44
C GLU A 33 -47.08 -17.08 -29.95
N ASN A 34 -45.84 -17.15 -30.44
CA ASN A 34 -45.42 -16.24 -31.53
C ASN A 34 -44.03 -16.57 -32.10
N GLU A 35 -43.97 -16.47 -33.42
CA GLU A 35 -42.86 -16.73 -34.33
C GLU A 35 -41.81 -15.61 -34.40
N SER A 36 -40.71 -15.98 -35.08
CA SER A 36 -39.67 -15.20 -35.77
C SER A 36 -38.30 -15.31 -35.10
N VAL A 37 -37.46 -16.29 -35.48
CA VAL A 37 -36.75 -16.49 -36.76
C VAL A 37 -35.79 -15.33 -37.06
N LEU A 38 -34.51 -15.55 -36.78
CA LEU A 38 -33.43 -15.17 -37.70
C LEU A 38 -32.25 -16.13 -37.49
N GLU A 39 -32.15 -17.02 -38.48
CA GLU A 39 -30.99 -17.79 -38.92
C GLU A 39 -29.77 -16.85 -39.02
N GLY A 40 -28.56 -17.24 -38.63
CA GLY A 40 -27.81 -18.31 -39.26
C GLY A 40 -26.84 -17.68 -40.26
N ASN A 41 -25.54 -17.78 -40.00
CA ASN A 41 -24.50 -17.79 -41.03
C ASN A 41 -23.25 -18.38 -40.39
N GLU A 42 -23.15 -19.69 -40.58
CA GLU A 42 -21.90 -20.43 -40.65
C GLU A 42 -21.15 -19.92 -41.89
N GLU A 43 -19.90 -19.50 -41.72
CA GLU A 43 -19.00 -19.33 -42.86
C GLU A 43 -17.84 -20.32 -42.77
N GLU A 44 -17.63 -20.93 -43.92
CA GLU A 44 -16.93 -22.16 -44.21
C GLU A 44 -15.42 -22.08 -43.99
N GLU A 45 -14.90 -23.16 -43.42
CA GLU A 45 -13.52 -23.57 -43.55
C GLU A 45 -13.22 -23.84 -45.03
N THR A 46 -12.26 -23.11 -45.59
CA THR A 46 -11.63 -23.47 -46.86
C THR A 46 -10.21 -23.91 -46.59
N GLU A 47 -10.03 -25.23 -46.53
CA GLU A 47 -8.74 -25.90 -46.67
C GLU A 47 -8.25 -25.69 -48.12
N ASN A 48 -7.18 -24.92 -48.29
CA ASN A 48 -6.37 -24.96 -49.50
C ASN A 48 -5.02 -25.58 -49.15
N GLU A 49 -4.91 -26.86 -49.45
CA GLU A 49 -3.64 -27.57 -49.65
C GLU A 49 -3.09 -27.16 -51.01
N ASP A 50 -2.05 -26.32 -51.03
CA ASP A 50 -1.20 -26.14 -52.20
C ASP A 50 0.27 -26.20 -51.76
N ASP A 51 0.90 -27.32 -52.13
CA ASP A 51 2.34 -27.57 -52.11
C ASP A 51 3.08 -26.55 -53.00
N GLU A 52 3.63 -25.50 -52.40
CA GLU A 52 4.66 -24.67 -53.03
C GLU A 52 6.00 -24.78 -52.30
N GLU A 53 6.86 -25.61 -52.89
CA GLU A 53 8.27 -25.34 -53.17
C GLU A 53 9.00 -24.39 -52.19
N LEU A 54 9.66 -24.99 -51.19
CA LEU A 54 10.69 -24.39 -50.32
C LEU A 54 11.81 -23.72 -51.15
N LYS A 55 11.58 -22.48 -51.58
CA LYS A 55 12.65 -21.55 -51.95
C LYS A 55 13.16 -20.94 -50.67
N ASP A 56 14.48 -21.02 -50.46
CA ASP A 56 15.21 -20.36 -49.38
C ASP A 56 14.75 -18.89 -49.22
N VAL A 57 13.79 -18.67 -48.32
CA VAL A 57 13.45 -17.36 -47.81
C VAL A 57 14.66 -16.95 -47.00
N LYS A 58 15.54 -16.17 -47.64
CA LYS A 58 16.57 -15.42 -46.93
C LYS A 58 15.84 -14.69 -45.81
N ASP A 59 16.08 -15.16 -44.59
CA ASP A 59 15.61 -14.57 -43.36
C ASP A 59 16.09 -13.13 -43.35
N ASN A 60 15.27 -12.28 -43.94
CA ASN A 60 15.26 -10.85 -43.74
C ASN A 60 14.58 -10.70 -42.38
N THR A 61 15.22 -11.22 -41.32
CA THR A 61 15.05 -10.75 -39.96
C THR A 61 15.60 -9.33 -39.99
N GLY A 62 14.84 -8.44 -40.64
CA GLY A 62 15.04 -7.02 -40.65
C GLY A 62 15.12 -6.68 -39.19
N GLY A 63 16.35 -6.42 -38.74
CA GLY A 63 16.67 -6.24 -37.35
C GLY A 63 15.61 -5.31 -36.82
N PHE A 64 14.76 -5.84 -35.93
CA PHE A 64 13.85 -5.00 -35.18
C PHE A 64 14.78 -4.00 -34.54
N ASN A 65 14.83 -2.81 -35.15
CA ASN A 65 15.35 -1.63 -34.52
C ASN A 65 14.39 -1.44 -33.37
N MET A 66 14.69 -2.15 -32.29
CA MET A 66 14.13 -2.00 -30.97
C MET A 66 14.55 -0.59 -30.63
N ARG A 67 13.75 0.37 -31.14
CA ARG A 67 13.89 1.79 -30.87
C ARG A 67 13.94 1.82 -29.36
N SER A 68 15.15 2.10 -28.90
CA SER A 68 15.56 2.07 -27.50
C SER A 68 14.41 2.68 -26.72
N LEU A 69 13.78 1.88 -25.88
CA LEU A 69 12.81 2.38 -24.93
C LEU A 69 13.64 3.16 -23.93
N GLU A 70 13.37 4.45 -23.80
CA GLU A 70 14.16 5.28 -22.87
C GLU A 70 13.29 6.18 -22.02
N ASN A 71 11.99 5.91 -21.86
CA ASN A 71 11.25 6.49 -20.73
C ASN A 71 11.29 5.50 -19.57
N ASP A 72 11.34 6.00 -18.34
CA ASP A 72 11.27 5.19 -17.12
C ASP A 72 10.82 6.10 -15.96
N ILE A 73 9.52 6.18 -15.69
CA ILE A 73 8.96 6.95 -14.59
C ILE A 73 8.82 6.06 -13.36
N VAL A 74 9.21 6.58 -12.20
CA VAL A 74 9.23 5.80 -10.96
C VAL A 74 8.35 6.47 -9.92
N ALA A 75 7.42 5.68 -9.38
CA ALA A 75 6.53 6.11 -8.31
C ALA A 75 7.27 6.23 -6.97
N ASN A 76 7.02 7.31 -6.23
CA ASN A 76 7.55 7.50 -4.89
C ASN A 76 6.53 8.16 -3.97
N ILE A 77 6.41 7.64 -2.74
CA ILE A 77 5.48 8.15 -1.72
C ILE A 77 6.31 8.54 -0.50
N ILE A 78 6.12 9.76 -0.02
CA ILE A 78 6.76 10.27 1.19
C ILE A 78 5.66 10.68 2.15
N SER A 79 5.62 10.06 3.32
CA SER A 79 4.70 10.44 4.39
C SER A 79 5.46 11.13 5.51
N LYS A 80 4.92 12.22 6.06
CA LYS A 80 5.52 12.89 7.23
C LYS A 80 5.52 12.00 8.47
N SER A 81 4.54 11.10 8.59
CA SER A 81 4.46 10.10 9.66
C SER A 81 3.90 8.78 9.13
N LEU A 82 4.43 7.66 9.60
CA LEU A 82 3.87 6.33 9.36
C LEU A 82 3.03 5.82 10.54
N TYR A 83 2.95 6.58 11.63
CA TYR A 83 2.29 6.19 12.87
C TYR A 83 1.40 7.30 13.46
N PRO A 84 0.49 7.91 12.69
CA PRO A 84 -0.37 8.95 13.21
C PRO A 84 -1.32 8.42 14.28
N GLY A 85 -1.67 9.28 15.23
CA GLY A 85 -2.83 9.09 16.10
C GLY A 85 -4.12 9.15 15.30
N ILE A 86 -5.17 8.49 15.81
CA ILE A 86 -6.53 8.66 15.29
C ILE A 86 -6.92 10.15 15.27
N GLY A 87 -7.43 10.64 14.13
CA GLY A 87 -7.79 12.04 13.93
C GLY A 87 -6.62 13.01 13.71
N GLU A 88 -5.37 12.56 13.86
CA GLU A 88 -4.18 13.35 13.52
C GLU A 88 -4.12 13.57 11.99
N GLU A 89 -3.86 14.81 11.58
CA GLU A 89 -3.64 15.15 10.18
C GLU A 89 -2.18 14.93 9.82
N ILE A 90 -1.93 14.10 8.81
CA ILE A 90 -0.59 13.91 8.26
C ILE A 90 -0.51 14.42 6.83
N GLU A 91 0.70 14.80 6.44
CA GLU A 91 1.05 15.16 5.07
C GLU A 91 1.63 13.94 4.34
N ILE A 92 1.08 13.63 3.17
CA ILE A 92 1.57 12.62 2.24
C ILE A 92 1.87 13.28 0.90
N LYS A 93 3.13 13.22 0.46
CA LYS A 93 3.59 13.72 -0.84
C LYS A 93 3.77 12.57 -1.81
N PHE A 94 3.19 12.72 -3.00
CA PHE A 94 3.29 11.78 -4.10
C PHE A 94 4.23 12.37 -5.15
N ARG A 95 5.33 11.67 -5.40
CA ARG A 95 6.39 12.09 -6.30
C ARG A 95 6.56 11.11 -7.44
N VAL A 96 7.01 11.64 -8.55
CA VAL A 96 7.45 10.87 -9.71
C VAL A 96 8.89 11.25 -10.01
N LYS A 97 9.71 10.28 -10.41
CA LYS A 97 11.05 10.53 -10.94
C LYS A 97 11.18 9.91 -12.31
N ASN A 98 11.63 10.67 -13.30
CA ASN A 98 11.98 10.11 -14.60
C ASN A 98 13.45 9.67 -14.60
N LYS A 99 13.71 8.37 -14.62
CA LYS A 99 15.03 7.74 -14.77
C LYS A 99 15.36 7.36 -16.22
N GLY A 100 14.46 7.68 -17.15
CA GLY A 100 14.65 7.47 -18.57
C GLY A 100 15.69 8.43 -19.18
N LYS A 101 15.94 8.29 -20.49
CA LYS A 101 16.75 9.19 -21.32
C LYS A 101 15.93 10.16 -22.17
N TYR A 102 14.60 10.12 -22.11
CA TYR A 102 13.73 11.12 -22.74
C TYR A 102 12.83 11.82 -21.71
N ASN A 103 12.34 13.01 -22.06
CA ASN A 103 11.32 13.69 -21.27
C ASN A 103 9.98 12.99 -21.44
N VAL A 104 9.18 12.97 -20.38
CA VAL A 104 7.83 12.37 -20.38
C VAL A 104 6.81 13.49 -20.26
N ASP A 105 5.95 13.67 -21.26
CA ASP A 105 5.05 14.83 -21.33
C ASP A 105 3.83 14.73 -20.42
N LYS A 106 2.99 13.72 -20.61
CA LYS A 106 1.76 13.51 -19.83
C LYS A 106 1.57 12.03 -19.60
N PHE A 107 1.04 11.71 -18.43
CA PHE A 107 0.66 10.36 -18.03
C PHE A 107 -0.46 10.47 -16.99
N ASP A 108 -1.31 9.46 -16.90
CA ASP A 108 -2.29 9.37 -15.82
C ASP A 108 -1.65 8.86 -14.52
N TYR A 109 -2.29 9.18 -13.39
CA TYR A 109 -1.92 8.58 -12.11
C TYR A 109 -3.14 8.38 -11.23
N LYS A 110 -3.03 7.40 -10.34
CA LYS A 110 -4.04 7.01 -9.37
C LYS A 110 -3.42 6.89 -7.98
N ILE A 111 -4.08 7.50 -7.00
CA ILE A 111 -3.75 7.39 -5.58
C ILE A 111 -4.88 6.61 -4.90
N VAL A 112 -4.52 5.59 -4.13
CA VAL A 112 -5.47 4.76 -3.39
C VAL A 112 -5.04 4.71 -1.93
N ILE A 113 -5.98 4.95 -1.02
CA ILE A 113 -5.83 4.56 0.39
C ILE A 113 -6.85 3.47 0.68
N SER A 114 -6.38 2.35 1.20
CA SER A 114 -7.22 1.21 1.56
C SER A 114 -6.96 0.73 2.98
N LYS A 115 -7.98 0.11 3.58
CA LYS A 115 -7.92 -0.55 4.88
C LYS A 115 -8.58 -1.91 4.77
N ASN A 116 -7.83 -2.98 5.07
CA ASN A 116 -8.30 -4.36 4.88
C ASN A 116 -8.91 -4.57 3.49
N GLU A 117 -8.19 -4.13 2.45
CA GLU A 117 -8.61 -4.20 1.03
C GLU A 117 -9.83 -3.31 0.65
N ASN A 118 -10.49 -2.67 1.61
CA ASN A 118 -11.55 -1.70 1.32
C ASN A 118 -10.95 -0.34 0.95
N ILE A 119 -11.24 0.14 -0.25
CA ILE A 119 -10.84 1.48 -0.71
C ILE A 119 -11.67 2.52 0.05
N ILE A 120 -10.97 3.41 0.77
CA ILE A 120 -11.60 4.51 1.54
C ILE A 120 -11.34 5.88 0.91
N TYR A 121 -10.32 5.96 0.06
CA TYR A 121 -9.98 7.15 -0.69
C TYR A 121 -9.40 6.73 -2.04
N GLU A 122 -9.89 7.37 -3.10
CA GLU A 122 -9.39 7.21 -4.45
C GLU A 122 -9.31 8.57 -5.13
N PHE A 123 -8.21 8.82 -5.82
CA PHE A 123 -8.01 10.01 -6.64
C PHE A 123 -7.34 9.63 -7.95
N LYS A 124 -7.92 10.05 -9.08
CA LYS A 124 -7.36 9.86 -10.42
C LYS A 124 -7.18 11.20 -11.11
N ASN A 125 -6.07 11.38 -11.82
CA ASN A 125 -5.82 12.59 -12.59
C ASN A 125 -4.77 12.34 -13.70
N ILE A 126 -4.54 13.34 -14.54
CA ILE A 126 -3.50 13.35 -15.57
C ILE A 126 -2.51 14.47 -15.24
N THR A 127 -1.22 14.24 -15.43
CA THR A 127 -0.21 15.28 -15.24
C THR A 127 -0.34 16.39 -16.28
N ASN A 128 -0.15 17.64 -15.85
CA ASN A 128 -0.21 18.83 -16.71
C ASN A 128 1.18 19.33 -17.13
N SER A 129 2.25 18.63 -16.75
CA SER A 129 3.63 19.08 -16.89
C SER A 129 4.53 17.95 -17.33
N SER A 130 5.40 18.26 -18.28
CA SER A 130 6.46 17.37 -18.75
C SER A 130 7.52 17.20 -17.66
N ILE A 131 7.97 15.97 -17.43
CA ILE A 131 9.04 15.62 -16.49
C ILE A 131 10.32 15.40 -17.29
N LYS A 132 11.35 16.20 -17.00
CA LYS A 132 12.65 16.08 -17.64
C LYS A 132 13.40 14.83 -17.17
N ILE A 133 14.40 14.45 -17.95
CA ILE A 133 15.38 13.41 -17.59
C ILE A 133 15.95 13.69 -16.20
N ASP A 134 16.02 12.65 -15.36
CA ASP A 134 16.49 12.66 -13.97
C ASP A 134 15.74 13.59 -13.01
N GLU A 135 14.70 14.28 -13.48
CA GLU A 135 13.89 15.18 -12.67
C GLU A 135 12.95 14.39 -11.76
N SER A 136 12.75 14.91 -10.54
CA SER A 136 11.71 14.46 -9.64
C SER A 136 10.76 15.60 -9.32
N ILE A 137 9.47 15.37 -9.52
CA ILE A 137 8.41 16.35 -9.23
C ILE A 137 7.41 15.79 -8.22
N THR A 138 6.81 16.69 -7.45
CA THR A 138 5.64 16.37 -6.63
C THR A 138 4.38 16.56 -7.48
N ILE A 139 3.64 15.48 -7.73
CA ILE A 139 2.41 15.50 -8.53
C ILE A 139 1.17 15.75 -7.67
N LYS A 140 1.24 15.45 -6.36
CA LYS A 140 0.16 15.68 -5.40
C LYS A 140 0.71 15.79 -3.97
N GLU A 141 0.13 16.71 -3.21
CA GLU A 141 0.24 16.74 -1.74
C GLU A 141 -1.16 16.48 -1.16
N LEU A 142 -1.23 15.60 -0.17
CA LEU A 142 -2.47 15.20 0.49
C LEU A 142 -2.30 15.39 2.00
N TYR A 143 -3.22 16.14 2.60
CA TYR A 143 -3.38 16.23 4.05
C TYR A 143 -4.54 15.31 4.43
N TYR A 144 -4.26 14.25 5.20
CA TYR A 144 -5.24 13.19 5.47
C TYR A 144 -5.36 12.91 6.96
N LYS A 145 -6.60 12.71 7.43
CA LYS A 145 -6.93 12.31 8.80
C LYS A 145 -7.52 10.91 8.80
N PHE A 146 -6.94 10.01 9.58
CA PHE A 146 -7.46 8.66 9.71
C PHE A 146 -8.51 8.58 10.82
N GLU A 147 -9.69 8.06 10.49
CA GLU A 147 -10.84 8.04 11.40
C GLU A 147 -10.93 6.78 12.27
N SER A 148 -10.05 5.80 12.07
CA SER A 148 -10.04 4.57 12.87
C SER A 148 -8.67 3.94 12.97
N LEU A 149 -8.46 3.16 14.03
CA LEU A 149 -7.21 2.44 14.30
C LEU A 149 -6.94 1.34 13.27
N GLY A 150 -5.66 1.05 13.03
CA GLY A 150 -5.23 -0.11 12.24
C GLY A 150 -4.27 0.25 11.11
N THR A 151 -4.03 -0.72 10.23
CA THR A 151 -3.08 -0.57 9.11
C THR A 151 -3.80 -0.16 7.84
N TYR A 152 -3.30 0.92 7.24
CA TYR A 152 -3.73 1.46 5.96
C TYR A 152 -2.64 1.24 4.93
N LYS A 153 -3.02 0.93 3.69
CA LYS A 153 -2.11 0.86 2.55
C LYS A 153 -2.35 2.09 1.69
N VAL A 154 -1.29 2.85 1.43
CA VAL A 154 -1.30 4.00 0.52
C VAL A 154 -0.53 3.59 -0.73
N GLU A 155 -1.16 3.73 -1.88
CA GLU A 155 -0.61 3.33 -3.19
C GLU A 155 -0.61 4.49 -4.15
N LEU A 156 0.46 4.58 -4.94
CA LEU A 156 0.59 5.43 -6.10
C LEU A 156 0.82 4.54 -7.31
N ILE A 157 -0.04 4.69 -8.32
CA ILE A 157 0.01 3.95 -9.57
C ILE A 157 0.14 4.98 -10.69
N LEU A 158 1.18 4.86 -11.49
CA LEU A 158 1.44 5.71 -12.65
C LEU A 158 1.05 4.96 -13.93
N ASP A 159 0.55 5.71 -14.91
CA ASP A 159 0.23 5.24 -16.25
C ASP A 159 -0.54 3.90 -16.27
N GLU A 160 -1.71 3.86 -15.60
CA GLU A 160 -2.51 2.64 -15.44
C GLU A 160 -2.93 2.05 -16.80
N LEU A 161 -2.99 2.89 -17.83
CA LEU A 161 -3.35 2.53 -19.19
C LEU A 161 -2.15 2.17 -20.08
N ASN A 162 -0.92 2.22 -19.54
CA ASN A 162 0.33 1.97 -20.26
C ASN A 162 0.40 2.75 -21.59
N THR A 163 0.22 4.07 -21.49
CA THR A 163 0.26 5.00 -22.63
C THR A 163 1.66 5.55 -22.90
N VAL A 164 2.52 5.58 -21.88
CA VAL A 164 3.94 5.90 -21.97
C VAL A 164 4.68 4.58 -22.08
N LYS A 165 5.42 4.39 -23.17
CA LYS A 165 6.18 3.15 -23.35
C LYS A 165 7.48 3.21 -22.56
N GLU A 166 7.67 2.32 -21.59
CA GLU A 166 8.75 2.42 -20.61
C GLU A 166 9.80 1.30 -20.71
N LEU A 167 10.90 1.47 -19.96
CA LEU A 167 11.90 0.43 -19.74
C LEU A 167 11.41 -0.62 -18.74
N GLU A 168 10.75 -0.21 -17.66
CA GLU A 168 10.31 -1.09 -16.57
C GLU A 168 8.91 -0.73 -16.07
N GLU A 169 7.88 -1.36 -16.63
CA GLU A 169 6.46 -1.13 -16.26
C GLU A 169 6.12 -1.44 -14.79
N LEU A 170 6.98 -2.18 -14.07
CA LEU A 170 6.72 -2.61 -12.69
C LEU A 170 7.06 -1.54 -11.66
N ASN A 171 7.88 -0.54 -12.01
CA ASN A 171 8.28 0.52 -11.08
C ASN A 171 7.30 1.73 -11.09
N ASN A 172 6.22 1.61 -11.88
CA ASN A 172 5.07 2.51 -11.91
C ASN A 172 4.16 2.40 -10.68
N ILE A 173 4.38 1.40 -9.82
CA ILE A 173 3.58 1.17 -8.61
C ILE A 173 4.48 1.28 -7.38
N ASN A 174 4.10 2.13 -6.44
CA ASN A 174 4.72 2.20 -5.12
C ASN A 174 3.62 2.14 -4.04
N SER A 175 3.93 1.50 -2.91
CA SER A 175 3.02 1.40 -1.79
C SER A 175 3.75 1.52 -0.45
N ILE A 176 3.13 2.24 0.48
CA ILE A 176 3.57 2.32 1.88
C ILE A 176 2.44 1.87 2.81
N LYS A 177 2.81 1.45 4.03
CA LYS A 177 1.85 1.12 5.10
C LYS A 177 1.89 2.20 6.17
N ILE A 178 0.72 2.63 6.61
CA ILE A 178 0.53 3.59 7.70
C ILE A 178 -0.23 2.91 8.83
N PHE A 179 0.30 3.00 10.04
CA PHE A 179 -0.19 2.31 11.23
C PHE A 179 -0.83 3.33 12.18
N VAL A 180 -2.16 3.44 12.13
CA VAL A 180 -2.90 4.41 12.94
C VAL A 180 -3.07 3.88 14.36
N LYS A 181 -2.52 4.60 15.34
CA LYS A 181 -2.54 4.24 16.76
C LYS A 181 -3.52 5.11 17.57
N GLU A 182 -3.85 4.65 18.76
CA GLU A 182 -4.62 5.47 19.70
C GLU A 182 -3.80 6.71 20.05
N GLN A 183 -4.45 7.87 20.10
CA GLN A 183 -3.76 9.09 20.46
C GLN A 183 -3.35 8.94 21.93
N SER A 184 -2.04 8.84 22.20
CA SER A 184 -1.53 8.91 23.55
C SER A 184 -1.93 10.27 24.08
N THR A 185 -2.98 10.32 24.89
CA THR A 185 -3.32 11.51 25.65
C THR A 185 -2.10 11.76 26.50
N LYS A 186 -1.28 12.73 26.09
CA LYS A 186 -0.08 13.16 26.80
C LYS A 186 -0.60 13.64 28.15
N SER A 187 -0.63 12.72 29.11
CA SER A 187 -1.01 13.01 30.48
C SER A 187 0.16 13.81 31.00
N SER A 188 0.03 15.12 30.90
CA SER A 188 0.97 16.08 31.48
C SER A 188 0.85 15.97 33.00
N SER A 189 1.45 14.93 33.57
CA SER A 189 1.85 14.92 34.96
C SER A 189 3.32 15.31 34.94
N ASP A 190 3.55 16.61 35.07
CA ASP A 190 4.76 17.16 35.66
C ASP A 190 4.85 16.57 37.08
N ASP A 191 5.53 15.45 37.24
CA ASP A 191 5.90 14.95 38.56
C ASP A 191 7.39 14.61 38.53
N GLU A 192 8.11 15.41 39.31
CA GLU A 192 9.52 15.31 39.66
C GLU A 192 9.82 13.94 40.27
N GLU A 193 10.80 13.18 39.76
CA GLU A 193 11.51 12.16 40.54
C GLU A 193 12.99 12.21 40.15
N GLU A 194 13.90 12.66 41.01
CA GLU A 194 14.44 11.97 42.20
C GLU A 194 15.01 10.59 41.89
N ASP A 195 16.34 10.57 41.78
CA ASP A 195 17.23 9.40 41.74
C ASP A 195 16.79 8.27 42.67
N LYS A 196 16.40 7.10 42.12
CA LYS A 196 16.28 5.86 42.90
C LYS A 196 16.80 4.62 42.18
N ASP A 197 18.00 4.26 42.62
CA ASP A 197 18.45 2.96 43.13
C ASP A 197 18.07 1.69 42.35
N ASP A 198 19.06 1.30 41.55
CA ASP A 198 19.29 0.07 40.81
C ASP A 198 19.24 -1.20 41.70
N SER A 199 18.04 -1.78 41.91
CA SER A 199 17.94 -3.07 42.64
C SER A 199 16.59 -3.81 42.48
N GLN A 200 15.99 -3.88 41.29
CA GLN A 200 14.83 -4.76 41.11
C GLN A 200 14.77 -5.43 39.73
N GLY A 201 15.61 -6.46 39.54
CA GLY A 201 15.38 -7.54 38.56
C GLY A 201 15.46 -7.17 37.08
N CYS A 202 15.54 -5.89 36.77
CA CYS A 202 15.75 -5.33 35.44
C CYS A 202 17.14 -4.71 35.37
N SER A 203 17.79 -4.85 34.22
CA SER A 203 19.03 -4.14 33.91
C SER A 203 18.94 -3.56 32.52
N ASP A 204 19.38 -2.31 32.39
CA ASP A 204 19.46 -1.59 31.12
C ASP A 204 20.90 -1.25 30.79
N SER A 205 21.28 -1.28 29.51
CA SER A 205 22.70 -1.12 29.13
C SER A 205 23.16 0.31 28.88
N ASP A 206 22.23 1.23 28.62
CA ASP A 206 22.47 2.66 28.40
C ASP A 206 22.03 3.53 29.60
N GLY A 207 21.43 2.92 30.63
CA GLY A 207 21.00 3.62 31.83
C GLY A 207 19.61 4.24 31.72
N GLY A 208 18.78 3.83 30.76
CA GLY A 208 17.35 4.12 30.76
C GLY A 208 16.80 4.46 29.38
N LYS A 209 16.65 5.76 29.10
CA LYS A 209 16.04 6.26 27.87
C LYS A 209 17.04 7.14 27.11
N ASP A 210 18.16 6.55 26.71
CA ASP A 210 19.21 7.24 25.98
C ASP A 210 19.09 6.96 24.49
N TYR A 211 18.32 7.79 23.81
CA TYR A 211 17.99 7.60 22.40
C TYR A 211 19.19 7.68 21.45
N ASP A 212 20.34 8.18 21.91
CA ASP A 212 21.55 8.35 21.10
C ASP A 212 22.54 7.17 21.26
N GLU A 213 22.27 6.22 22.17
CA GLU A 213 23.08 5.02 22.42
C GLU A 213 22.23 3.73 22.27
N LEU A 214 22.83 2.63 21.80
CA LEU A 214 22.09 1.38 21.64
C LEU A 214 21.94 0.69 23.00
N GLY A 215 20.74 0.74 23.55
CA GLY A 215 20.26 0.08 24.74
C GLY A 215 19.88 -1.39 24.58
N THR A 216 19.75 -2.05 25.72
CA THR A 216 19.33 -3.45 25.85
C THR A 216 18.78 -3.68 27.25
N CYS A 217 17.46 -3.63 27.37
CA CYS A 217 16.78 -3.99 28.59
C CYS A 217 16.71 -5.51 28.80
N LYS A 218 16.99 -5.99 30.02
CA LYS A 218 16.83 -7.39 30.44
C LYS A 218 16.04 -7.46 31.73
N ASP A 219 15.06 -8.35 31.80
CA ASP A 219 14.31 -8.66 33.02
C ASP A 219 14.07 -10.18 33.17
N SER A 220 13.19 -10.55 34.10
CA SER A 220 12.82 -11.96 34.34
C SER A 220 12.09 -12.62 33.16
N ASN A 221 11.37 -11.83 32.35
CA ASN A 221 10.63 -12.26 31.16
C ASN A 221 11.54 -12.35 29.92
N PHE A 222 12.54 -11.47 29.83
CA PHE A 222 13.46 -11.30 28.72
C PHE A 222 14.91 -11.50 29.15
N LYS A 223 15.24 -12.71 29.62
CA LYS A 223 16.59 -13.05 30.10
C LYS A 223 17.71 -12.82 29.08
N SER A 224 17.39 -12.92 27.78
CA SER A 224 18.33 -12.66 26.69
C SER A 224 18.44 -11.18 26.33
N GLY A 225 17.57 -10.34 26.86
CA GLY A 225 17.46 -8.92 26.58
C GLY A 225 16.59 -8.58 25.36
N LYS A 226 16.13 -7.34 25.33
CA LYS A 226 15.45 -6.68 24.23
C LYS A 226 16.23 -5.42 23.90
N LYS A 227 16.68 -5.31 22.66
CA LYS A 227 17.41 -4.14 22.17
C LYS A 227 16.45 -3.11 21.64
N ASP A 228 16.89 -1.87 21.63
CA ASP A 228 16.21 -0.84 20.87
C ASP A 228 16.27 -1.17 19.40
N PHE A 229 15.28 -0.68 18.69
CA PHE A 229 15.22 -0.87 17.26
C PHE A 229 14.50 0.26 16.58
N CYS A 230 14.91 0.54 15.36
CA CYS A 230 14.22 1.48 14.52
C CYS A 230 12.93 0.85 14.00
N ALA A 231 11.80 1.33 14.51
CA ALA A 231 10.50 1.01 13.96
C ALA A 231 10.29 1.67 12.59
N SER A 232 10.98 2.79 12.33
CA SER A 232 11.12 3.41 11.00
C SER A 232 12.37 4.29 10.93
N ASP A 233 12.64 4.90 9.78
CA ASP A 233 13.75 5.85 9.59
C ASP A 233 13.74 7.06 10.55
N TYR A 234 12.64 7.32 11.27
CA TYR A 234 12.52 8.47 12.20
C TYR A 234 11.92 8.09 13.55
N LEU A 235 11.72 6.80 13.82
CA LEU A 235 11.06 6.34 15.04
C LEU A 235 11.87 5.23 15.67
N LEU A 236 12.41 5.52 16.86
CA LEU A 236 13.10 4.60 17.73
C LEU A 236 12.08 3.94 18.67
N ALA A 237 12.21 2.63 18.82
CA ALA A 237 11.52 1.86 19.83
C ALA A 237 12.53 1.52 20.93
N GLU A 238 12.50 2.34 21.98
CA GLU A 238 13.43 2.34 23.12
C GLU A 238 13.00 1.31 24.16
N MET A 239 13.89 0.41 24.55
CA MET A 239 13.68 -0.62 25.54
C MET A 239 14.34 -0.22 26.85
N TYR A 240 13.54 0.09 27.87
CA TYR A 240 14.06 0.61 29.13
C TYR A 240 13.57 -0.16 30.35
N CYS A 241 14.30 -0.06 31.47
CA CYS A 241 13.82 -0.56 32.76
C CYS A 241 12.78 0.39 33.38
N SER A 242 11.53 -0.06 33.46
CA SER A 242 10.47 0.70 34.12
C SER A 242 10.63 0.75 35.64
N ALA A 243 9.90 1.66 36.29
CA ALA A 243 9.89 1.81 37.75
C ALA A 243 9.38 0.54 38.50
N THR A 244 8.68 -0.38 37.82
CA THR A 244 8.27 -1.66 38.41
C THR A 244 9.34 -2.73 38.38
N GLY A 245 10.48 -2.47 37.73
CA GLY A 245 11.56 -3.45 37.57
C GLY A 245 11.31 -4.45 36.44
N ASP A 246 10.50 -4.08 35.44
CA ASP A 246 10.26 -4.85 34.22
C ASP A 246 10.73 -4.05 33.00
N CYS A 247 11.10 -4.75 31.92
CA CYS A 247 11.39 -4.10 30.64
C CYS A 247 10.11 -3.56 30.02
N ASP A 248 10.15 -2.30 29.64
CA ASP A 248 9.07 -1.62 28.93
C ASP A 248 9.61 -0.97 27.64
N ILE A 249 8.69 -0.49 26.80
CA ILE A 249 9.00 0.09 25.50
C ILE A 249 8.43 1.49 25.35
N GLU A 250 9.26 2.45 24.92
CA GLU A 250 8.82 3.78 24.52
C GLU A 250 9.07 3.99 23.01
N MET A 251 8.22 4.79 22.38
CA MET A 251 8.37 5.14 20.96
C MET A 251 8.77 6.60 20.87
N GLU A 252 10.04 6.87 20.54
CA GLU A 252 10.59 8.22 20.43
C GLU A 252 10.82 8.61 18.96
N SER A 253 10.53 9.87 18.61
CA SER A 253 10.77 10.38 17.26
C SER A 253 12.15 11.01 17.18
N CYS A 254 13.03 10.45 16.36
CA CYS A 254 14.37 11.02 16.19
C CYS A 254 14.30 12.38 15.50
N GLU A 255 15.09 13.36 15.98
CA GLU A 255 15.26 14.65 15.30
C GLU A 255 15.93 14.46 13.92
N GLY A 256 16.85 13.50 13.83
CA GLY A 256 17.51 13.05 12.60
C GLY A 256 16.92 11.75 12.07
N ILE A 257 17.73 10.72 11.87
CA ILE A 257 17.25 9.40 11.44
C ILE A 257 17.41 8.39 12.57
N CYS A 258 16.49 7.43 12.68
CA CYS A 258 16.76 6.22 13.41
C CYS A 258 17.56 5.26 12.51
N ARG A 259 18.72 4.82 12.97
CA ARG A 259 19.48 3.75 12.32
C ARG A 259 20.10 2.84 13.36
N ASP A 260 20.01 1.53 13.12
CA ASP A 260 20.61 0.49 13.97
C ASP A 260 20.19 0.55 15.45
N GLY A 261 18.99 1.06 15.72
CA GLY A 261 18.43 1.18 17.07
C GLY A 261 18.91 2.41 17.83
N VAL A 262 19.35 3.46 17.15
CA VAL A 262 19.69 4.76 17.77
C VAL A 262 19.23 5.91 16.89
N CYS A 263 18.98 7.07 17.51
CA CYS A 263 18.79 8.35 16.82
C CYS A 263 20.15 8.97 16.46
N ILE A 264 20.27 9.50 15.23
CA ILE A 264 21.51 10.09 14.67
C ILE A 264 21.20 11.35 13.86
#